data_AF-A0A955R8G7-F1
#
_entry.id   AF-A0A955R8G7-F1
#
_cell.length_a   1.000
_cell.length_b   1.000
_cell.length_c   1.000
_cell.angle_alpha   90.00
_cell.angle_beta   90.00
_cell.angle_gamma   90.00
#
_symmetry.space_group_name_H-M   'P 1'
#
loop_
_entity.id
_entity.type
_entity.pdbx_description
1 polymer ?
#
loop_
_entity_poly.entity_id
_entity_poly.type
_entity_poly.pdbx_seq_one_letter_code
_entity_poly.pdbx_strand_id
1 'polypeptide(L)'
;MTTDLATLEKTKKLSIRCPYCVRDGEYELPDLQGRYSFSCTRCTKPFMTKVMVVRAKSGRQNKKEDQRELKLRGKYPDGREDHIILVKAGTEDIEARSGDLIAMSYRIESGKAVLPVVLYNYNIGKHWFITAPGGCGCAAAVMLVVLATASAVFLTA
;
A
#
# COMPACT_ATOMS: atom_id res chain seq x y z
N MET A 1 14.11 16.13 0.28
CA MET A 1 14.76 15.06 1.05
C MET A 1 14.36 13.75 0.42
N THR A 2 15.29 13.00 -0.16
CA THR A 2 15.02 11.69 -0.74
C THR A 2 15.16 10.65 0.36
N THR A 3 14.04 10.08 0.82
CA THR A 3 14.08 8.92 1.72
C THR A 3 14.25 7.68 0.86
N ASP A 4 15.41 7.05 0.95
CA ASP A 4 15.72 5.79 0.27
C ASP A 4 15.75 4.63 1.28
N LEU A 5 15.99 3.42 0.75
CA LEU A 5 16.04 2.21 1.56
C LEU A 5 17.19 2.25 2.58
N ALA A 6 18.35 2.82 2.20
CA ALA A 6 19.50 2.97 3.08
C ALA A 6 19.20 3.89 4.28
N THR A 7 18.44 4.96 4.04
CA THR A 7 17.96 5.85 5.11
C THR A 7 17.01 5.09 6.04
N LEU A 8 16.11 4.28 5.48
CA LEU A 8 15.19 3.44 6.26
C LEU A 8 15.93 2.40 7.11
N GLU A 9 16.99 1.80 6.57
CA GLU A 9 17.86 0.86 7.27
C GLU A 9 18.57 1.49 8.46
N LYS A 10 19.01 2.75 8.31
CA LYS A 10 19.70 3.48 9.36
C LYS A 10 18.78 3.94 10.48
N THR A 11 17.62 4.52 10.14
CA THR A 11 16.74 5.11 11.15
C THR A 11 15.80 4.08 11.76
N LYS A 12 15.43 3.04 11.01
CA LYS A 12 14.34 2.10 11.35
C LYS A 12 13.06 2.81 11.77
N LYS A 13 12.83 4.03 11.27
CA LYS A 13 11.68 4.86 11.61
C LYS A 13 11.07 5.48 10.38
N LEU A 14 9.75 5.54 10.36
CA LEU A 14 9.01 6.07 9.23
C LEU A 14 7.77 6.84 9.68
N SER A 15 7.54 8.00 9.06
CA SER A 15 6.27 8.72 9.21
C SER A 15 5.19 8.01 8.39
N ILE A 16 4.17 7.49 9.05
CA ILE A 16 3.09 6.72 8.43
C ILE A 16 1.76 7.36 8.78
N ARG A 17 0.92 7.54 7.76
CA ARG A 17 -0.42 8.10 7.91
C ARG A 17 -1.43 7.00 8.26
N CYS A 18 -2.20 7.23 9.32
CA CYS A 18 -3.28 6.35 9.74
C CYS A 18 -4.44 6.36 8.72
N PRO A 19 -4.96 5.20 8.27
CA PRO A 19 -6.04 5.13 7.28
C PRO A 19 -7.44 5.40 7.86
N TYR A 20 -7.56 5.61 9.18
CA TYR A 20 -8.82 5.90 9.86
C TYR A 20 -8.97 7.39 10.18
N CYS A 21 -7.99 8.00 10.86
CA CYS A 21 -8.07 9.40 11.30
C CYS A 21 -7.22 10.36 10.47
N VAL A 22 -6.48 9.86 9.47
CA VAL A 22 -5.70 10.68 8.52
C VAL A 22 -4.60 11.51 9.20
N ARG A 23 -4.20 11.12 10.42
CA ARG A 23 -3.07 11.72 11.13
C ARG A 23 -1.80 10.92 10.89
N ASP A 24 -0.69 11.65 10.76
CA ASP A 24 0.64 11.07 10.70
C ASP A 24 1.12 10.68 12.10
N GLY A 25 1.93 9.62 12.16
CA GLY A 25 2.68 9.23 13.34
C GLY A 25 4.03 8.66 12.92
N GLU A 26 5.02 8.76 13.80
CA GLU A 26 6.32 8.11 13.62
C GLU A 26 6.24 6.70 14.20
N TYR A 27 6.59 5.69 13.39
CA TYR A 27 6.55 4.28 13.78
C TYR A 27 7.91 3.65 13.54
N GLU A 28 8.27 2.74 14.44
CA GLU A 28 9.48 1.93 14.33
C GLU A 28 9.24 0.72 13.42
N LEU A 29 10.26 0.39 12.64
CA LEU A 29 10.31 -0.72 11.69
C LEU A 29 11.44 -1.66 12.14
N PRO A 30 11.22 -2.47 13.18
CA PRO A 30 12.29 -3.24 13.82
C PRO A 30 12.97 -4.19 12.82
N ASP A 31 12.15 -4.83 11.98
CA ASP A 31 12.57 -5.75 10.93
C ASP A 31 12.10 -5.21 9.58
N LEU A 32 13.01 -5.07 8.63
CA LEU A 32 12.72 -4.55 7.29
C LEU A 32 12.00 -5.59 6.41
N GLN A 33 10.84 -6.06 6.85
CA GLN A 33 10.04 -7.08 6.16
C GLN A 33 9.10 -6.48 5.10
N GLY A 34 8.95 -5.16 5.10
CA GLY A 34 8.10 -4.44 4.15
C GLY A 34 6.60 -4.51 4.44
N ARG A 35 6.15 -5.32 5.41
CA ARG A 35 4.76 -5.37 5.87
C ARG A 35 4.73 -5.23 7.39
N TYR A 36 3.89 -4.33 7.88
CA TYR A 36 3.86 -3.96 9.29
C TYR A 36 2.43 -3.82 9.78
N SER A 37 2.21 -4.18 11.05
CA SER A 37 0.96 -3.95 11.76
C SER A 37 1.19 -2.92 12.85
N PHE A 38 0.36 -1.89 12.88
CA PHE A 38 0.46 -0.80 13.84
C PHE A 38 -0.87 -0.56 14.53
N SER A 39 -0.82 0.08 15.70
CA SER A 39 -1.99 0.70 16.31
C SER A 39 -1.81 2.21 16.28
N CYS A 40 -2.82 2.93 15.78
CA CYS A 40 -2.74 4.38 15.72
C CYS A 40 -2.82 4.99 17.12
N THR A 41 -1.82 5.77 17.52
CA THR A 41 -1.79 6.42 18.84
C THR A 41 -2.92 7.43 19.06
N ARG A 42 -3.56 7.91 17.99
CA ARG A 42 -4.64 8.92 18.05
C ARG A 42 -6.03 8.32 18.16
N CYS A 43 -6.33 7.28 17.39
CA CYS A 43 -7.67 6.70 17.33
C CYS A 43 -7.71 5.23 17.76
N THR A 44 -6.59 4.69 18.26
CA THR A 44 -6.39 3.33 18.80
C THR A 44 -6.75 2.17 17.87
N LYS A 45 -7.11 2.46 16.61
CA LYS A 45 -7.48 1.46 15.62
C LYS A 45 -6.23 0.77 15.06
N PRO A 46 -6.24 -0.57 14.93
CA PRO A 46 -5.17 -1.29 14.29
C PRO A 46 -5.23 -1.09 12.77
N PHE A 47 -4.07 -0.98 12.14
CA PHE A 47 -3.96 -0.86 10.69
C PHE A 47 -2.70 -1.59 10.20
N MET A 48 -2.66 -1.90 8.91
CA MET A 48 -1.50 -2.52 8.27
C MET A 48 -0.85 -1.52 7.32
N THR A 49 0.47 -1.54 7.21
CA THR A 49 1.20 -0.75 6.23
C THR A 49 2.14 -1.63 5.43
N LYS A 50 2.14 -1.46 4.11
CA LYS A 50 3.15 -2.01 3.21
C LYS A 50 4.13 -0.92 2.82
N VAL A 51 5.43 -1.17 2.92
CA VAL A 51 6.51 -0.27 2.51
C VAL A 51 7.31 -0.95 1.42
N MET A 52 7.40 -0.36 0.24
CA MET A 52 8.12 -0.94 -0.90
C MET A 52 8.79 0.12 -1.77
N VAL A 53 9.84 -0.28 -2.47
CA VAL A 53 10.46 0.51 -3.53
C VAL A 53 9.79 0.18 -4.85
N VAL A 54 9.27 1.19 -5.53
CA VAL A 54 8.59 1.03 -6.82
C VAL A 54 9.60 0.61 -7.87
N ARG A 55 9.28 -0.44 -8.63
CA ARG A 55 10.08 -0.94 -9.75
C ARG A 55 9.46 -0.55 -11.08
N ALA A 56 8.15 -0.73 -11.19
CA ALA A 56 7.40 -0.36 -12.37
C ALA A 56 6.00 0.10 -11.99
N LYS A 57 5.46 0.99 -12.82
CA LYS A 57 4.09 1.47 -12.74
C LYS A 57 3.47 1.33 -14.12
N SER A 58 2.27 0.77 -14.18
CA SER A 58 1.39 0.87 -15.33
C SER A 58 0.00 1.26 -14.89
N GLY A 59 -0.82 1.80 -15.78
CA GLY A 59 -2.18 2.20 -15.42
C GLY A 59 -3.07 2.31 -16.64
N ARG A 60 -4.37 2.17 -16.41
CA ARG A 60 -5.42 2.34 -17.40
C ARG A 60 -6.47 3.27 -16.83
N GLN A 61 -6.85 4.26 -17.62
CA GLN A 61 -7.93 5.18 -17.28
C GLN A 61 -9.21 4.73 -17.98
N ASN A 62 -10.31 4.66 -17.24
CA ASN A 62 -11.65 4.51 -17.77
C ASN A 62 -12.41 5.82 -17.60
N LYS A 63 -12.48 6.63 -18.67
CA LYS A 63 -13.17 7.93 -18.65
C LYS A 63 -14.68 7.80 -18.44
N LYS A 64 -15.28 6.70 -18.90
CA LYS A 64 -16.74 6.48 -18.82
C LYS A 64 -17.20 6.27 -17.38
N GLU A 65 -16.38 5.59 -16.58
CA GLU A 65 -16.67 5.26 -15.19
C GLU A 65 -16.01 6.20 -14.19
N ASP A 66 -15.29 7.23 -14.67
CA ASP A 66 -14.44 8.11 -13.87
C ASP A 66 -13.51 7.33 -12.93
N GLN A 67 -12.80 6.34 -13.50
CA GLN A 67 -11.93 5.45 -12.74
C GLN A 67 -10.52 5.40 -13.34
N ARG A 68 -9.55 5.16 -12.46
CA ARG A 68 -8.17 4.85 -12.84
C ARG A 68 -7.71 3.60 -12.13
N GLU A 69 -7.35 2.60 -12.92
CA GLU A 69 -6.63 1.41 -12.47
C GLU A 69 -5.13 1.68 -12.54
N LEU A 70 -4.43 1.37 -11.47
CA LEU A 70 -2.99 1.51 -11.34
C LEU A 70 -2.39 0.18 -10.87
N LYS A 71 -1.40 -0.30 -11.59
CA LYS A 71 -0.61 -1.48 -11.23
C LYS A 71 0.78 -1.02 -10.82
N LEU A 72 1.14 -1.28 -9.58
CA LEU A 72 2.47 -1.02 -9.03
C LEU A 72 3.18 -2.35 -8.83
N ARG A 73 4.35 -2.49 -9.43
CA ARG A 73 5.30 -3.56 -9.08
C ARG A 73 6.35 -2.95 -8.18
N GLY A 74 6.58 -3.54 -7.03
CA GLY A 74 7.57 -3.05 -6.08
C GLY A 74 8.35 -4.17 -5.43
N LYS A 75 9.49 -3.78 -4.86
CA LYS A 75 10.37 -4.65 -4.10
C LYS A 75 10.34 -4.23 -2.63
N TYR A 76 10.07 -5.17 -1.75
CA TYR A 76 10.15 -4.98 -0.31
C TYR A 76 11.61 -4.85 0.13
N PRO A 77 11.88 -4.24 1.29
CA PRO A 77 13.23 -4.16 1.84
C PRO A 77 13.93 -5.53 2.02
N ASP A 78 13.18 -6.59 2.33
CA ASP A 78 13.68 -7.97 2.44
C ASP A 78 13.99 -8.65 1.09
N GLY A 79 13.79 -7.93 -0.01
CA GLY A 79 14.09 -8.41 -1.34
C GLY A 79 12.93 -9.07 -2.09
N ARG A 80 11.82 -9.38 -1.42
CA ARG A 80 10.64 -9.96 -2.08
C ARG A 80 9.98 -8.95 -3.02
N GLU A 81 9.42 -9.43 -4.12
CA GLU A 81 8.64 -8.60 -5.04
C GLU A 81 7.14 -8.79 -4.81
N ASP A 82 6.36 -7.74 -5.04
CA ASP A 82 4.91 -7.76 -4.95
C ASP A 82 4.26 -6.89 -6.03
N HIS A 83 3.06 -7.28 -6.42
CA HIS A 83 2.25 -6.59 -7.41
C HIS A 83 0.97 -6.09 -6.74
N ILE A 84 0.74 -4.79 -6.82
CA ILE A 84 -0.40 -4.12 -6.19
C ILE A 84 -1.25 -3.49 -7.26
N ILE A 85 -2.53 -3.83 -7.25
CA ILE A 85 -3.54 -3.24 -8.12
C ILE A 85 -4.39 -2.30 -7.27
N LEU A 86 -4.40 -1.04 -7.65
CA LEU A 86 -5.21 0.01 -7.04
C LEU A 86 -6.25 0.44 -8.07
N VAL A 87 -7.51 0.42 -7.68
CA VAL A 87 -8.59 1.06 -8.46
C VAL A 87 -9.09 2.22 -7.63
N LYS A 88 -9.03 3.43 -8.20
CA LYS A 88 -9.51 4.64 -7.54
C LYS A 88 -10.57 5.34 -8.39
N ALA A 89 -11.49 6.02 -7.71
CA ALA A 89 -12.32 7.04 -8.34
C ALA A 89 -11.46 8.24 -8.78
N GLY A 90 -11.90 8.90 -9.85
CA GLY A 90 -11.23 10.03 -10.47
C GLY A 90 -10.16 9.63 -11.49
N THR A 91 -9.84 10.58 -12.36
CA THR A 91 -8.85 10.40 -13.45
C THR A 91 -7.42 10.76 -13.07
N GLU A 92 -7.22 11.38 -11.89
CA GLU A 92 -5.92 11.84 -11.42
C GLU A 92 -4.90 10.70 -11.30
N ASP A 93 -3.69 10.96 -11.78
CA ASP A 93 -2.62 9.97 -11.70
C ASP A 93 -1.91 9.98 -10.33
N ILE A 94 -1.35 8.83 -9.95
CA ILE A 94 -0.50 8.69 -8.77
C ILE A 94 0.94 8.75 -9.23
N GLU A 95 1.70 9.73 -8.75
CA GLU A 95 3.11 9.85 -9.10
C GLU A 95 3.94 8.88 -8.27
N ALA A 96 4.37 7.79 -8.91
CA ALA A 96 5.17 6.73 -8.32
C ALA A 96 6.14 6.22 -9.40
N ARG A 97 7.36 6.79 -9.41
CA ARG A 97 8.41 6.49 -10.38
C ARG A 97 9.24 5.30 -9.92
N SER A 98 9.97 4.66 -10.84
CA SER A 98 10.92 3.60 -10.46
C SER A 98 11.97 4.17 -9.50
N GLY A 99 12.24 3.47 -8.41
CA GLY A 99 13.14 3.90 -7.33
C GLY A 99 12.45 4.64 -6.18
N ASP A 100 11.18 5.05 -6.33
CA ASP A 100 10.48 5.74 -5.25
C ASP A 100 10.14 4.79 -4.10
N LEU A 101 10.39 5.23 -2.88
CA LEU A 101 9.91 4.58 -1.66
C LEU A 101 8.47 5.00 -1.40
N ILE A 102 7.58 4.03 -1.29
CA ILE A 102 6.17 4.28 -1.00
C ILE A 102 5.70 3.49 0.23
N ALA A 103 4.74 4.07 0.95
CA ALA A 103 3.97 3.38 1.99
C ALA A 103 2.49 3.36 1.62
N MET A 104 1.85 2.20 1.77
CA MET A 104 0.41 2.04 1.62
C MET A 104 -0.19 1.58 2.94
N SER A 105 -1.12 2.36 3.48
CA SER A 105 -1.83 2.04 4.73
C SER A 105 -3.21 1.47 4.43
N TYR A 106 -3.51 0.34 5.07
CA TYR A 106 -4.72 -0.47 4.90
C TYR A 106 -5.53 -0.47 6.18
N ARG A 107 -6.86 -0.39 6.04
CA ARG A 107 -7.76 -0.69 7.15
C ARG A 107 -7.80 -2.20 7.40
N ILE A 108 -7.91 -2.56 8.67
CA ILE A 108 -8.19 -3.92 9.11
C ILE A 108 -9.68 -4.01 9.46
N GLU A 109 -10.39 -4.92 8.80
CA GLU A 109 -11.79 -5.23 9.10
C GLU A 109 -11.92 -6.75 9.21
N SER A 110 -12.56 -7.24 10.26
CA SER A 110 -12.70 -8.68 10.54
C SER A 110 -11.36 -9.45 10.48
N GLY A 111 -10.28 -8.83 10.96
CA GLY A 111 -8.93 -9.40 10.97
C GLY A 111 -8.21 -9.42 9.62
N LYS A 112 -8.79 -8.84 8.56
CA LYS A 112 -8.20 -8.83 7.21
C LYS A 112 -7.95 -7.40 6.74
N ALA A 113 -6.83 -7.18 6.03
CA ALA A 113 -6.59 -5.93 5.31
C ALA A 113 -7.50 -5.86 4.09
N VAL A 114 -8.37 -4.85 4.02
CA VAL A 114 -9.43 -4.81 3.00
C VAL A 114 -9.02 -3.96 1.81
N LEU A 115 -8.70 -2.69 2.07
CA LEU A 115 -8.37 -1.72 1.03
C LEU A 115 -7.23 -0.81 1.49
N PRO A 116 -6.25 -0.53 0.62
CA PRO A 116 -5.35 0.59 0.85
C PRO A 116 -6.19 1.85 0.81
N VAL A 117 -6.08 2.69 1.83
CA VAL A 117 -6.82 3.96 1.93
C VAL A 117 -5.90 5.14 1.67
N VAL A 118 -4.62 4.99 2.02
CA VAL A 118 -3.62 6.03 1.84
C VAL A 118 -2.40 5.44 1.16
N LEU A 119 -1.95 6.08 0.08
CA LEU A 119 -0.63 5.88 -0.50
C LEU A 119 0.20 7.13 -0.24
N TYR A 120 1.43 6.96 0.24
CA TYR A 120 2.38 8.04 0.42
C TYR A 120 3.67 7.74 -0.35
N ASN A 121 4.17 8.72 -1.09
CA ASN A 121 5.46 8.65 -1.76
C ASN A 121 6.45 9.57 -1.03
N TYR A 122 7.46 8.96 -0.40
CA TYR A 122 8.43 9.69 0.43
C TYR A 122 9.38 10.53 -0.39
N ASN A 123 9.66 10.15 -1.65
CA ASN A 123 10.59 10.86 -2.51
C ASN A 123 10.06 12.25 -2.93
N ILE A 124 8.74 12.37 -3.09
CA ILE A 124 8.09 13.62 -3.49
C ILE A 124 7.23 14.25 -2.38
N GLY A 125 7.09 13.58 -1.24
CA GLY A 125 6.33 14.07 -0.09
C GLY A 125 4.82 14.21 -0.33
N LYS A 126 4.24 13.38 -1.21
CA LYS A 126 2.82 13.48 -1.61
C LYS A 126 2.00 12.28 -1.16
N HIS A 127 0.77 12.54 -0.72
CA HIS A 127 -0.22 11.53 -0.36
C HIS A 127 -1.34 11.46 -1.39
N TRP A 128 -1.89 10.28 -1.58
CA TRP A 128 -3.13 10.04 -2.31
C TRP A 128 -4.08 9.24 -1.44
N PHE A 129 -5.34 9.65 -1.41
CA PHE A 129 -6.42 8.90 -0.82
C PHE A 129 -7.01 7.98 -1.88
N ILE A 130 -6.98 6.69 -1.60
CA ILE A 130 -7.53 5.66 -2.49
C ILE A 130 -8.97 5.43 -2.04
N THR A 131 -9.89 6.08 -2.72
CA THR A 131 -11.32 5.84 -2.55
C THR A 131 -11.69 4.66 -3.43
N ALA A 132 -12.28 3.61 -2.85
CA ALA A 132 -12.84 2.51 -3.62
C ALA A 132 -13.77 3.08 -4.70
N PRO A 133 -13.79 2.51 -5.92
CA PRO A 133 -14.78 2.87 -6.91
C PRO A 133 -16.17 2.61 -6.33
N GLY A 134 -16.84 3.70 -5.94
CA GLY A 134 -18.18 3.66 -5.39
C GLY A 134 -19.15 3.39 -6.52
N GLY A 135 -19.72 2.19 -6.53
CA GLY A 135 -20.94 1.91 -7.28
C GLY A 135 -21.99 2.94 -6.89
N CYS A 136 -22.53 3.62 -7.90
CA CYS A 136 -23.81 4.27 -7.77
C CYS A 136 -24.84 3.21 -7.32
N GLY A 137 -25.31 3.28 -6.08
CA GLY A 137 -26.57 2.70 -5.59
C GLY A 137 -26.76 1.18 -5.57
N CYS A 138 -25.96 0.35 -6.23
CA CYS A 138 -26.20 -1.09 -6.31
C CYS A 138 -24.92 -1.86 -5.99
N ALA A 139 -24.99 -2.70 -4.96
CA ALA A 139 -23.89 -3.53 -4.44
C ALA A 139 -23.02 -4.15 -5.54
N ALA A 140 -21.75 -3.75 -5.62
CA ALA A 140 -20.74 -4.44 -6.41
C ALA A 140 -19.67 -4.98 -5.47
N ALA A 141 -19.61 -6.31 -5.38
CA ALA A 141 -18.59 -7.04 -4.67
C ALA A 141 -17.21 -6.75 -5.30
N VAL A 142 -16.30 -6.17 -4.50
CA VAL A 142 -14.89 -6.04 -4.90
C VAL A 142 -14.22 -7.40 -4.68
N MET A 143 -14.01 -8.15 -5.76
CA MET A 143 -13.32 -9.44 -5.72
C MET A 143 -11.81 -9.19 -5.62
N LEU A 144 -11.24 -9.34 -4.43
CA LEU A 144 -9.80 -9.31 -4.19
C LEU A 144 -9.24 -10.71 -4.51
N VAL A 145 -8.75 -10.91 -5.73
CA VAL A 145 -8.12 -12.18 -6.15
C VAL A 145 -6.74 -12.26 -5.53
N VAL A 146 -6.63 -12.91 -4.37
CA VAL A 146 -5.35 -13.35 -3.82
C VAL A 146 -5.00 -14.68 -4.49
N LEU A 147 -4.16 -14.66 -5.52
CA LEU A 147 -3.54 -15.88 -6.04
C LEU A 147 -2.54 -16.40 -5.01
N ALA A 148 -2.99 -17.31 -4.15
CA ALA A 148 -2.11 -18.09 -3.30
C ALA A 148 -1.40 -19.14 -4.16
N THR A 149 -0.14 -18.91 -4.52
CA THR A 149 0.73 -19.95 -5.05
C THR A 149 1.08 -20.89 -3.89
N ALA A 150 0.46 -22.08 -3.88
CA ALA A 150 0.81 -23.15 -2.95
C ALA A 150 2.21 -23.67 -3.26
N SER A 151 3.18 -23.39 -2.39
CA SER A 151 4.46 -24.08 -2.39
C SER A 151 4.25 -25.45 -1.74
N ALA A 152 4.20 -26.51 -2.56
CA ALA A 152 4.20 -27.89 -2.08
C ALA A 152 5.55 -28.20 -1.43
N VAL A 153 5.55 -28.40 -0.11
CA VAL A 153 6.69 -28.96 0.62
C VAL A 153 6.59 -30.48 0.50
N PHE A 154 7.45 -31.08 -0.32
CA PHE A 154 7.67 -32.52 -0.33
C PHE A 154 8.50 -32.89 0.91
N LEU A 155 7.86 -33.56 1.88
CA LEU A 155 8.55 -34.36 2.88
C LEU A 155 8.82 -35.73 2.26
N THR A 156 10.08 -36.09 2.05
CA THR A 156 10.50 -37.49 1.86
C THR A 156 10.97 -38.02 3.21
N ALA A 157 10.39 -39.15 3.61
CA ALA A 157 10.78 -39.97 4.75
C ALA A 157 12.14 -40.66 4.52
#